data_AF-A0A6A5V585-F1
#
_entry.id   AF-A0A6A5V585-F1
#
_cell.length_a   1.000
_cell.length_b   1.000
_cell.length_c   1.000
_cell.angle_alpha   90.00
_cell.angle_beta   90.00
_cell.angle_gamma   90.00
#
_symmetry.space_group_name_H-M   'P 1'
#
loop_
_entity.id
_entity.type
_entity.pdbx_description
1 polymer ?
#
loop_
_entity_poly.entity_id
_entity_poly.type
_entity_poly.pdbx_seq_one_letter_code
_entity_poly.pdbx_strand_id
1 'polypeptide(L)'
;LRNVLNWYRRYAPLGWTIYVVDTVPESPLNISCFIDTTSPSVVPNAFQKGELDGRYAAQHTSDLVRFPLLLRYGGVYMDVGILHFGDLDWLWTEKIANPDSQYEFAGFTMGAPPEISAVNFWLMSGRDNPLVARAHHILLQLWEGKTNTNGASRHPLVNHVPLMRVPQEVAVEDDGEGKLLMNDEAMTDYAVQIQCLGAAQRWLDEHDGWNGPEYVREKCWLYSMIDHAFVHEQSTNWTSKNQHELFSLHLPGPGEEETDDQKLARTIVEKAVGESWCMKLGHGFSAKLFGADTLGMLWRKHDGTDCEEGTYGGWLRWAEVHCRQDSVPKPLDISPFEPTMKGKLL
;
A
#
# COMPACT_ATOMS: atom_id res chain seq x y z
N LEU A 1 2.24 6.81 -15.75
CA LEU A 1 3.25 5.72 -15.76
C LEU A 1 4.64 6.12 -15.24
N ARG A 2 4.91 7.42 -14.93
CA ARG A 2 6.25 7.89 -14.51
C ARG A 2 6.85 7.08 -13.35
N ASN A 3 6.06 6.80 -12.30
CA ASN A 3 6.49 5.97 -11.16
C ASN A 3 7.05 4.61 -11.62
N VAL A 4 6.29 3.86 -12.43
CA VAL A 4 6.68 2.54 -12.95
C VAL A 4 7.97 2.61 -13.77
N LEU A 5 8.10 3.62 -14.63
CA LEU A 5 9.31 3.81 -15.44
C LEU A 5 10.53 4.10 -14.57
N ASN A 6 10.36 4.87 -13.48
CA ASN A 6 11.45 5.13 -12.53
C ASN A 6 11.85 3.86 -11.79
N TRP A 7 10.88 3.03 -11.36
CA TRP A 7 11.19 1.72 -10.78
C TRP A 7 11.97 0.85 -11.78
N TYR A 8 11.57 0.82 -13.05
CA TYR A 8 12.27 0.05 -14.08
C TYR A 8 13.71 0.52 -14.26
N ARG A 9 13.91 1.83 -14.40
CA ARG A 9 15.25 2.42 -14.54
C ARG A 9 16.16 2.10 -13.36
N ARG A 10 15.61 2.07 -12.15
CA ARG A 10 16.37 1.80 -10.93
C ARG A 10 16.65 0.31 -10.70
N TYR A 11 15.63 -0.54 -10.83
CA TYR A 11 15.69 -1.92 -10.36
C TYR A 11 15.93 -2.95 -11.46
N ALA A 12 15.58 -2.67 -12.73
CA ALA A 12 15.86 -3.61 -13.82
C ALA A 12 17.36 -3.89 -14.01
N PRO A 13 18.28 -2.90 -13.89
CA PRO A 13 19.72 -3.16 -13.91
C PRO A 13 20.21 -4.07 -12.76
N LEU A 14 19.45 -4.17 -11.68
CA LEU A 14 19.75 -5.05 -10.53
C LEU A 14 19.12 -6.45 -10.68
N GLY A 15 18.44 -6.72 -11.79
CA GLY A 15 17.85 -8.03 -12.09
C GLY A 15 16.35 -8.14 -11.80
N TRP A 16 15.70 -7.06 -11.38
CA TRP A 16 14.25 -7.06 -11.14
C TRP A 16 13.48 -7.05 -12.46
N THR A 17 12.45 -7.89 -12.53
CA THR A 17 11.45 -7.81 -13.61
C THR A 17 10.21 -7.11 -13.09
N ILE A 18 9.73 -6.10 -13.82
CA ILE A 18 8.58 -5.28 -13.41
C ILE A 18 7.41 -5.55 -14.35
N TYR A 19 6.29 -5.96 -13.76
CA TYR A 19 5.03 -6.19 -14.46
C TYR A 19 3.99 -5.16 -14.02
N VAL A 20 3.30 -4.58 -14.99
CA VAL A 20 2.02 -3.87 -14.77
C VAL A 20 0.95 -4.75 -15.39
N VAL A 21 0.21 -5.46 -14.55
CA VAL A 21 -0.81 -6.43 -14.98
C VAL A 21 -2.14 -5.74 -15.23
N ASP A 22 -2.95 -6.35 -16.09
CA ASP A 22 -4.28 -5.86 -16.47
C ASP A 22 -5.31 -7.00 -16.51
N THR A 23 -6.57 -6.66 -16.82
CA THR A 23 -7.66 -7.62 -17.10
C THR A 23 -8.16 -7.53 -18.54
N VAL A 24 -7.39 -6.91 -19.43
CA VAL A 24 -7.75 -6.71 -20.84
C VAL A 24 -7.65 -8.07 -21.56
N PRO A 25 -8.73 -8.55 -22.20
CA PRO A 25 -8.68 -9.82 -22.94
C PRO A 25 -7.54 -9.84 -23.95
N GLU A 26 -6.86 -10.98 -24.08
CA GLU A 26 -5.73 -11.21 -25.00
C GLU A 26 -4.47 -10.38 -24.73
N SER A 27 -4.46 -9.51 -23.71
CA SER A 27 -3.22 -8.83 -23.29
C SER A 27 -2.18 -9.85 -22.82
N PRO A 28 -0.91 -9.75 -23.24
CA PRO A 28 0.17 -10.56 -22.68
C PRO A 28 0.43 -10.25 -21.20
N LEU A 29 -0.10 -9.12 -20.71
CA LEU A 29 -0.04 -8.70 -19.30
C LEU A 29 -1.36 -8.97 -18.57
N ASN A 30 -2.30 -9.68 -19.21
CA ASN A 30 -3.53 -10.11 -18.55
C ASN A 30 -3.18 -11.01 -17.35
N ILE A 31 -3.81 -10.74 -16.21
CA ILE A 31 -3.58 -11.43 -14.95
C ILE A 31 -3.76 -12.96 -15.03
N SER A 32 -4.60 -13.46 -15.94
CA SER A 32 -4.77 -14.90 -16.20
C SER A 32 -3.51 -15.59 -16.75
N CYS A 33 -2.56 -14.83 -17.31
CA CYS A 33 -1.25 -15.36 -17.70
C CYS A 33 -0.32 -15.60 -16.50
N PHE A 34 -0.64 -15.03 -15.34
CA PHE A 34 0.20 -15.07 -14.15
C PHE A 34 -0.35 -15.97 -13.05
N ILE A 35 -1.66 -15.98 -12.83
CA ILE A 35 -2.33 -16.80 -11.80
C ILE A 35 -3.52 -17.53 -12.42
N ASP A 36 -3.94 -18.64 -11.81
CA ASP A 36 -5.12 -19.39 -12.27
C ASP A 36 -6.40 -18.65 -11.86
N THR A 37 -6.85 -17.75 -12.73
CA THR A 37 -8.09 -16.99 -12.52
C THR A 37 -9.36 -17.82 -12.75
N THR A 38 -9.25 -19.12 -13.02
CA THR A 38 -10.40 -20.04 -13.14
C THR A 38 -10.65 -20.82 -11.86
N SER A 39 -9.71 -20.82 -10.92
CA SER A 39 -9.85 -21.54 -9.66
C SER A 39 -10.50 -20.67 -8.56
N PRO A 40 -11.57 -21.16 -7.90
CA PRO A 40 -12.15 -20.49 -6.74
C PRO A 40 -11.23 -20.47 -5.52
N SER A 41 -10.15 -21.26 -5.54
CA SER A 41 -9.10 -21.22 -4.50
C SER A 41 -8.06 -20.11 -4.72
N VAL A 42 -8.18 -19.33 -5.80
CA VAL A 42 -7.21 -18.28 -6.19
C VAL A 42 -7.91 -16.93 -6.32
N VAL A 43 -9.09 -16.89 -6.92
CA VAL A 43 -9.90 -15.67 -7.05
C VAL A 43 -11.38 -15.98 -6.81
N PRO A 44 -12.16 -15.06 -6.23
CA PRO A 44 -13.57 -15.29 -5.95
C PRO A 44 -14.40 -15.38 -7.23
N ASN A 45 -15.57 -16.03 -7.16
CA ASN A 45 -16.46 -16.21 -8.30
C ASN A 45 -16.82 -14.90 -9.01
N ALA A 46 -17.01 -13.80 -8.27
CA ALA A 46 -17.32 -12.50 -8.87
C ALA A 46 -16.18 -11.98 -9.77
N PHE A 47 -14.92 -12.26 -9.42
CA PHE A 47 -13.78 -11.97 -10.29
C PHE A 47 -13.80 -12.80 -11.55
N GLN A 48 -14.01 -14.11 -11.42
CA GLN A 48 -14.00 -15.05 -12.54
C GLN A 48 -15.04 -14.70 -13.60
N LYS A 49 -16.20 -14.23 -13.16
CA LYS A 49 -17.34 -13.90 -14.03
C LYS A 49 -17.36 -12.44 -14.50
N GLY A 50 -16.43 -11.60 -14.01
CA GLY A 50 -16.45 -10.17 -14.29
C GLY A 50 -17.67 -9.47 -13.69
N GLU A 51 -18.15 -9.94 -12.55
CA GLU A 51 -19.36 -9.48 -11.86
C GLU A 51 -19.05 -8.52 -10.70
N LEU A 52 -17.79 -8.10 -10.51
CA LEU A 52 -17.48 -7.06 -9.52
C LEU A 52 -18.24 -5.78 -9.84
N ASP A 53 -18.92 -5.24 -8.83
CA ASP A 53 -19.75 -4.06 -8.98
C ASP A 53 -19.37 -2.96 -7.97
N GLY A 54 -20.09 -1.85 -8.05
CA GLY A 54 -19.86 -0.68 -7.22
C GLY A 54 -18.71 0.21 -7.68
N ARG A 55 -18.66 1.40 -7.08
CA ARG A 55 -17.75 2.50 -7.45
C ARG A 55 -16.27 2.11 -7.50
N TYR A 56 -15.85 1.18 -6.64
CA TYR A 56 -14.44 0.83 -6.46
C TYR A 56 -14.09 -0.54 -7.07
N ALA A 57 -14.93 -1.10 -7.94
CA ALA A 57 -14.72 -2.41 -8.56
C ALA A 57 -13.33 -2.59 -9.18
N ALA A 58 -12.80 -1.58 -9.88
CA ALA A 58 -11.45 -1.62 -10.46
C ALA A 58 -10.35 -1.72 -9.39
N GLN A 59 -10.51 -1.04 -8.26
CA GLN A 59 -9.58 -1.17 -7.15
C GLN A 59 -9.71 -2.52 -6.46
N HIS A 60 -10.93 -2.99 -6.21
CA HIS A 60 -11.17 -4.31 -5.62
C HIS A 60 -10.66 -5.44 -6.52
N THR A 61 -10.73 -5.28 -7.84
CA THR A 61 -10.08 -6.18 -8.81
C THR A 61 -8.58 -6.27 -8.55
N SER A 62 -7.92 -5.13 -8.30
CA SER A 62 -6.51 -5.07 -7.95
C SER A 62 -6.22 -5.71 -6.59
N ASP A 63 -7.05 -5.45 -5.58
CA ASP A 63 -6.94 -6.07 -4.25
C ASP A 63 -6.99 -7.60 -4.37
N LEU A 64 -7.93 -8.16 -5.13
CA LEU A 64 -8.12 -9.61 -5.24
C LEU A 64 -6.94 -10.38 -5.85
N VAL A 65 -6.04 -9.71 -6.57
CA VAL A 65 -4.92 -10.39 -7.26
C VAL A 65 -3.59 -10.24 -6.53
N ARG A 66 -3.48 -9.35 -5.53
CA ARG A 66 -2.21 -9.08 -4.82
C ARG A 66 -1.65 -10.32 -4.11
N PHE A 67 -2.47 -10.95 -3.29
CA PHE A 67 -2.03 -12.12 -2.52
C PHE A 67 -1.76 -13.34 -3.40
N PRO A 68 -2.61 -13.71 -4.38
CA PRO A 68 -2.29 -14.76 -5.33
C PRO A 68 -0.95 -14.58 -6.05
N LEU A 69 -0.64 -13.34 -6.49
CA LEU A 69 0.63 -13.03 -7.14
C LEU A 69 1.81 -13.22 -6.18
N LEU A 70 1.72 -12.69 -4.96
CA LEU A 70 2.76 -12.85 -3.93
C LEU A 70 2.96 -14.31 -3.52
N LEU A 71 1.88 -15.07 -3.36
CA LEU A 71 1.96 -16.49 -3.01
C LEU A 71 2.67 -17.29 -4.10
N ARG A 72 2.33 -17.03 -5.37
CA ARG A 72 2.89 -17.76 -6.50
C ARG A 72 4.33 -17.39 -6.82
N TYR A 73 4.67 -16.10 -6.78
CA TYR A 73 5.96 -15.60 -7.28
C TYR A 73 6.87 -15.05 -6.19
N GLY A 74 6.34 -14.68 -5.03
CA GLY A 74 7.04 -13.83 -4.08
C GLY A 74 7.35 -12.46 -4.70
N GLY A 75 8.37 -11.79 -4.19
CA GLY A 75 8.81 -10.49 -4.69
C GLY A 75 8.04 -9.36 -4.04
N VAL A 76 7.65 -8.35 -4.83
CA VAL A 76 7.00 -7.14 -4.33
C VAL A 76 5.70 -6.90 -5.08
N TYR A 77 4.62 -6.71 -4.33
CA TYR A 77 3.42 -6.06 -4.83
C TYR A 77 3.44 -4.60 -4.38
N MET A 78 3.26 -3.66 -5.32
CA MET A 78 3.31 -2.23 -5.04
C MET A 78 2.26 -1.48 -5.86
N ASP A 79 1.48 -0.64 -5.20
CA ASP A 79 0.53 0.25 -5.87
C ASP A 79 1.26 1.23 -6.81
N VAL A 80 0.72 1.45 -8.01
CA VAL A 80 1.29 2.37 -9.01
C VAL A 80 1.41 3.83 -8.55
N GLY A 81 0.71 4.21 -7.49
CA GLY A 81 0.78 5.53 -6.86
C GLY A 81 1.95 5.72 -5.89
N ILE A 82 2.89 4.78 -5.81
CA ILE A 82 4.07 4.89 -4.94
C ILE A 82 5.21 5.60 -5.67
N LEU A 83 5.77 6.63 -5.04
CA LEU A 83 7.12 7.11 -5.36
C LEU A 83 8.10 6.42 -4.43
N HIS A 84 9.09 5.72 -4.96
CA HIS A 84 9.89 4.80 -4.14
C HIS A 84 11.35 5.26 -4.03
N PHE A 85 11.83 5.39 -2.78
CA PHE A 85 13.17 5.91 -2.46
C PHE A 85 14.05 4.89 -1.74
N GLY A 86 13.44 4.05 -0.89
CA GLY A 86 14.13 3.02 -0.11
C GLY A 86 14.84 1.99 -0.98
N ASP A 87 15.82 1.33 -0.39
CA ASP A 87 16.62 0.31 -1.08
C ASP A 87 15.92 -1.05 -1.07
N LEU A 88 14.98 -1.24 -2.00
CA LEU A 88 14.20 -2.48 -2.15
C LEU A 88 15.09 -3.68 -2.45
N ASP A 89 16.14 -3.51 -3.26
CA ASP A 89 17.05 -4.59 -3.61
C ASP A 89 17.76 -5.11 -2.36
N TRP A 90 18.32 -4.21 -1.55
CA TRP A 90 18.91 -4.58 -0.25
C TRP A 90 17.91 -5.29 0.67
N LEU A 91 16.67 -4.77 0.79
CA LEU A 91 15.68 -5.38 1.68
C LEU A 91 15.32 -6.79 1.22
N TRP A 92 15.22 -7.00 -0.09
CA TRP A 92 15.03 -8.32 -0.65
C TRP A 92 16.24 -9.23 -0.40
N THR A 93 17.44 -8.83 -0.83
CA THR A 93 18.63 -9.69 -0.81
C THR A 93 19.12 -9.98 0.59
N GLU A 94 19.08 -9.00 1.49
CA GLU A 94 19.67 -9.13 2.83
C GLU A 94 18.66 -9.60 3.87
N LYS A 95 17.35 -9.35 3.66
CA LYS A 95 16.32 -9.64 4.67
C LYS A 95 15.30 -10.67 4.24
N ILE A 96 14.72 -10.59 3.05
CA ILE A 96 13.58 -11.45 2.70
C ILE A 96 13.98 -12.75 1.98
N ALA A 97 14.89 -12.67 1.01
CA ALA A 97 15.37 -13.82 0.26
C ALA A 97 16.58 -14.51 0.92
N ASN A 98 17.19 -13.88 1.93
CA ASN A 98 18.31 -14.43 2.66
C ASN A 98 17.86 -15.52 3.65
N PRO A 99 18.26 -16.79 3.48
CA PRO A 99 17.88 -17.86 4.40
C PRO A 99 18.46 -17.71 5.81
N ASP A 100 19.51 -16.90 5.99
CA ASP A 100 20.11 -16.60 7.30
C ASP A 100 19.41 -15.42 8.00
N SER A 101 18.50 -14.72 7.31
CA SER A 101 17.66 -13.70 7.90
C SER A 101 16.41 -14.33 8.50
N GLN A 102 15.98 -13.81 9.65
CA GLN A 102 14.72 -14.22 10.28
C GLN A 102 13.48 -13.67 9.55
N TYR A 103 13.63 -12.63 8.74
CA TYR A 103 12.49 -11.94 8.15
C TYR A 103 11.94 -12.66 6.91
N GLU A 104 10.61 -12.80 6.86
CA GLU A 104 9.91 -13.53 5.80
C GLU A 104 8.89 -12.64 5.05
N PHE A 105 8.52 -11.51 5.66
CA PHE A 105 7.58 -10.53 5.12
C PHE A 105 8.05 -9.11 5.42
N ALA A 106 7.85 -8.17 4.50
CA ALA A 106 8.04 -6.75 4.74
C ALA A 106 6.84 -5.94 4.24
N GLY A 107 6.56 -4.85 4.92
CA GLY A 107 5.39 -4.04 4.64
C GLY A 107 5.31 -2.80 5.51
N PHE A 108 4.13 -2.18 5.48
CA PHE A 108 3.81 -1.04 6.33
C PHE A 108 2.70 -1.41 7.30
N THR A 109 2.61 -0.66 8.40
CA THR A 109 1.49 -0.74 9.34
C THR A 109 0.80 0.59 9.53
N MET A 110 -0.50 0.54 9.76
CA MET A 110 -1.25 1.58 10.44
C MET A 110 -1.31 1.30 11.94
N GLY A 111 -1.46 2.36 12.73
CA GLY A 111 -1.46 2.27 14.19
C GLY A 111 -0.06 2.11 14.80
N ALA A 112 -0.01 2.13 16.12
CA ALA A 112 1.19 1.89 16.91
C ALA A 112 1.03 0.60 17.71
N PRO A 113 2.12 -0.09 18.08
CA PRO A 113 2.03 -1.26 18.95
C PRO A 113 1.27 -0.97 20.24
N PRO A 114 0.39 -1.89 20.71
CA PRO A 114 0.08 -3.21 20.15
C PRO A 114 -0.98 -3.21 19.03
N GLU A 115 -1.59 -2.08 18.70
CA GLU A 115 -2.70 -1.95 17.75
C GLU A 115 -2.24 -1.77 16.29
N ILE A 116 -1.16 -2.44 15.88
CA ILE A 116 -0.66 -2.36 14.50
C ILE A 116 -1.53 -3.16 13.53
N SER A 117 -1.76 -2.67 12.32
CA SER A 117 -2.36 -3.47 11.25
C SER A 117 -1.58 -3.31 9.96
N ALA A 118 -1.09 -4.42 9.40
CA ALA A 118 -0.36 -4.40 8.14
C ALA A 118 -1.26 -3.89 7.00
N VAL A 119 -0.74 -2.96 6.19
CA VAL A 119 -1.48 -2.32 5.09
C VAL A 119 -1.03 -2.86 3.74
N ASN A 120 -1.87 -2.71 2.71
CA ASN A 120 -1.81 -3.49 1.47
C ASN A 120 -1.23 -2.77 0.25
N PHE A 121 -0.77 -1.52 0.38
CA PHE A 121 -0.29 -0.74 -0.78
C PHE A 121 1.14 -1.09 -1.21
N TRP A 122 1.92 -1.72 -0.34
CA TRP A 122 3.30 -2.17 -0.57
C TRP A 122 3.55 -3.39 0.31
N LEU A 123 3.83 -4.52 -0.31
CA LEU A 123 3.98 -5.82 0.33
C LEU A 123 5.17 -6.54 -0.32
N MET A 124 6.04 -7.13 0.49
CA MET A 124 7.15 -7.94 0.01
C MET A 124 7.22 -9.25 0.79
N SER A 125 7.37 -10.37 0.10
CA SER A 125 7.54 -11.68 0.75
C SER A 125 8.18 -12.70 -0.19
N GLY A 126 8.66 -13.80 0.37
CA GLY A 126 8.87 -15.03 -0.39
C GLY A 126 7.56 -15.62 -0.93
N ARG A 127 7.70 -16.64 -1.78
CA ARG A 127 6.58 -17.50 -2.20
C ARG A 127 5.99 -18.23 -1.00
N ASP A 128 4.72 -18.60 -1.11
CA ASP A 128 4.01 -19.40 -0.10
C ASP A 128 4.07 -18.81 1.33
N ASN A 129 4.19 -17.49 1.45
CA ASN A 129 4.32 -16.83 2.74
C ASN A 129 3.11 -17.13 3.65
N PRO A 130 3.30 -17.62 4.89
CA PRO A 130 2.21 -18.12 5.73
C PRO A 130 1.24 -17.04 6.21
N LEU A 131 1.70 -15.79 6.38
CA LEU A 131 0.84 -14.65 6.71
C LEU A 131 -0.05 -14.31 5.51
N VAL A 132 0.54 -14.21 4.32
CA VAL A 132 -0.16 -13.89 3.07
C VAL A 132 -1.16 -15.00 2.73
N ALA A 133 -0.82 -16.27 2.95
CA ALA A 133 -1.69 -17.41 2.65
C ALA A 133 -2.97 -17.37 3.50
N ARG A 134 -2.84 -17.08 4.80
CA ARG A 134 -3.99 -16.93 5.71
C ARG A 134 -4.82 -15.70 5.39
N ALA A 135 -4.19 -14.57 5.12
CA ALA A 135 -4.90 -13.36 4.70
C ALA A 135 -5.67 -13.59 3.38
N HIS A 136 -5.10 -14.35 2.45
CA HIS A 136 -5.76 -14.73 1.20
C HIS A 136 -6.94 -15.67 1.44
N HIS A 137 -6.78 -16.70 2.27
CA HIS A 137 -7.87 -17.59 2.66
C HIS A 137 -9.04 -16.80 3.25
N ILE A 138 -8.79 -15.92 4.22
CA ILE A 138 -9.79 -15.04 4.82
C ILE A 138 -10.46 -14.18 3.73
N LEU A 139 -9.68 -13.57 2.84
CA LEU A 139 -10.22 -12.75 1.76
C LEU A 139 -11.18 -13.55 0.86
N LEU A 140 -10.82 -14.76 0.44
CA LEU A 140 -11.71 -15.60 -0.37
C LEU A 140 -13.03 -15.91 0.35
N GLN A 141 -12.97 -16.24 1.65
CA GLN A 141 -14.15 -16.49 2.48
C GLN A 141 -15.07 -15.25 2.56
N LEU A 142 -14.49 -14.06 2.73
CA LEU A 142 -15.27 -12.81 2.77
C LEU A 142 -15.99 -12.50 1.45
N TRP A 143 -15.46 -12.98 0.33
CA TRP A 143 -16.03 -12.77 -1.00
C TRP A 143 -17.02 -13.86 -1.44
N GLU A 144 -17.27 -14.88 -0.63
CA GLU A 144 -18.24 -15.93 -0.96
C GLU A 144 -19.66 -15.35 -1.13
N GLY A 145 -20.21 -15.48 -2.35
CA GLY A 145 -21.52 -14.96 -2.68
C GLY A 145 -21.60 -13.43 -2.74
N LYS A 146 -20.47 -12.72 -2.87
CA LYS A 146 -20.40 -11.25 -2.93
C LYS A 146 -19.86 -10.74 -4.26
N THR A 147 -20.32 -9.56 -4.67
CA THR A 147 -19.84 -8.80 -5.85
C THR A 147 -19.13 -7.49 -5.48
N ASN A 148 -19.22 -7.07 -4.22
CA ASN A 148 -18.53 -5.92 -3.63
C ASN A 148 -18.21 -6.18 -2.15
N THR A 149 -17.56 -5.23 -1.50
CA THR A 149 -17.09 -5.36 -0.12
C THR A 149 -18.05 -4.83 0.94
N ASN A 150 -19.28 -4.45 0.58
CA ASN A 150 -20.24 -3.87 1.53
C ASN A 150 -20.59 -4.87 2.65
N GLY A 151 -20.45 -4.42 3.90
CA GLY A 151 -20.66 -5.20 5.11
C GLY A 151 -19.56 -6.22 5.42
N ALA A 152 -18.44 -6.21 4.68
CA ALA A 152 -17.39 -7.21 4.86
C ALA A 152 -16.69 -7.10 6.23
N SER A 153 -16.58 -5.89 6.80
CA SER A 153 -16.09 -5.63 8.16
C SER A 153 -16.87 -6.37 9.25
N ARG A 154 -18.13 -6.73 8.99
CA ARG A 154 -18.98 -7.46 9.93
C ARG A 154 -18.78 -8.98 9.87
N HIS A 155 -18.01 -9.48 8.90
CA HIS A 155 -17.76 -10.91 8.75
C HIS A 155 -17.04 -11.48 9.99
N PRO A 156 -17.44 -12.65 10.52
CA PRO A 156 -16.83 -13.22 11.73
C PRO A 156 -15.32 -13.41 11.67
N LEU A 157 -14.76 -13.62 10.47
CA LEU A 157 -13.32 -13.74 10.27
C LEU A 157 -12.54 -12.42 10.39
N VAL A 158 -13.19 -11.25 10.47
CA VAL A 158 -12.49 -9.96 10.58
C VAL A 158 -13.09 -9.00 11.61
N ASN A 159 -14.30 -9.22 12.10
CA ASN A 159 -14.98 -8.29 13.02
C ASN A 159 -14.31 -8.13 14.40
N HIS A 160 -13.31 -8.96 14.70
CA HIS A 160 -12.45 -8.90 15.88
C HIS A 160 -11.22 -8.00 15.68
N VAL A 161 -11.02 -7.48 14.47
CA VAL A 161 -10.00 -6.49 14.11
C VAL A 161 -10.60 -5.09 14.26
N PRO A 162 -9.88 -4.12 14.87
CA PRO A 162 -10.38 -2.76 14.98
C PRO A 162 -10.70 -2.14 13.62
N LEU A 163 -11.83 -1.42 13.55
CA LEU A 163 -12.21 -0.66 12.36
C LEU A 163 -11.19 0.44 12.05
N MET A 164 -11.00 0.69 10.77
CA MET A 164 -10.22 1.84 10.29
C MET A 164 -10.98 3.13 10.61
N ARG A 165 -10.35 3.99 11.41
CA ARG A 165 -10.97 5.24 11.86
C ARG A 165 -10.86 6.33 10.81
N VAL A 166 -11.97 7.02 10.58
CA VAL A 166 -12.01 8.25 9.77
C VAL A 166 -12.10 9.49 10.66
N PRO A 167 -11.40 10.61 10.35
CA PRO A 167 -11.38 11.80 11.21
C PRO A 167 -12.75 12.45 11.42
N GLN A 168 -13.66 12.35 10.44
CA GLN A 168 -15.01 12.89 10.48
C GLN A 168 -15.96 12.04 9.64
N GLU A 169 -17.18 11.83 10.12
CA GLU A 169 -18.24 11.26 9.29
C GLU A 169 -18.71 12.30 8.27
N VAL A 170 -18.51 12.02 6.98
CA VAL A 170 -18.86 12.94 5.90
C VAL A 170 -19.88 12.28 4.98
N ALA A 171 -21.03 12.92 4.78
CA ALA A 171 -21.94 12.57 3.72
C ALA A 171 -21.48 13.27 2.43
N VAL A 172 -20.94 12.50 1.49
CA VAL A 172 -20.52 13.03 0.18
C VAL A 172 -21.63 12.76 -0.83
N GLU A 173 -22.02 13.77 -1.61
CA GLU A 173 -22.93 13.56 -2.74
C GLU A 173 -22.24 12.64 -3.76
N ASP A 174 -22.93 11.57 -4.13
CA ASP A 174 -22.49 10.66 -5.18
C ASP A 174 -23.16 11.05 -6.49
N ASP A 175 -22.35 11.12 -7.56
CA ASP A 175 -22.79 11.38 -8.93
C ASP A 175 -23.58 10.18 -9.46
N GLY A 176 -24.81 10.00 -8.96
CA GLY A 176 -25.78 9.01 -9.46
C GLY A 176 -26.21 7.91 -8.48
N GLU A 177 -25.53 7.72 -7.33
CA GLU A 177 -25.80 6.61 -6.38
C GLU A 177 -26.34 7.06 -5.01
N GLY A 178 -26.61 8.36 -4.81
CA GLY A 178 -27.15 8.90 -3.55
C GLY A 178 -26.08 9.51 -2.65
N LYS A 179 -26.34 9.65 -1.34
CA LYS A 179 -25.33 10.15 -0.39
C LYS A 179 -24.51 8.99 0.15
N LEU A 180 -23.19 9.01 -0.05
CA LEU A 180 -22.28 8.07 0.58
C LEU A 180 -21.95 8.56 1.99
N LEU A 181 -22.34 7.79 3.01
CA LEU A 181 -21.87 8.02 4.37
C LEU A 181 -20.44 7.48 4.48
N MET A 182 -19.46 8.38 4.55
CA MET A 182 -18.09 8.01 4.87
C MET A 182 -17.96 7.87 6.39
N ASN A 183 -18.05 6.63 6.88
CA ASN A 183 -17.81 6.28 8.28
C ASN A 183 -16.75 5.17 8.37
N ASP A 184 -16.44 4.76 9.60
CA ASP A 184 -15.43 3.74 9.89
C ASP A 184 -15.75 2.40 9.20
N GLU A 185 -17.02 1.99 9.18
CA GLU A 185 -17.44 0.74 8.50
C GLU A 185 -17.21 0.83 6.99
N ALA A 186 -17.63 1.92 6.35
CA ALA A 186 -17.48 2.10 4.91
C ALA A 186 -15.99 2.16 4.49
N MET A 187 -15.14 2.83 5.27
CA MET A 187 -13.69 2.82 5.05
C MET A 187 -13.11 1.41 5.25
N THR A 188 -13.59 0.71 6.27
CA THR A 188 -13.13 -0.65 6.61
C THR A 188 -13.51 -1.66 5.52
N ASP A 189 -14.75 -1.60 5.05
CA ASP A 189 -15.27 -2.40 3.94
C ASP A 189 -14.51 -2.10 2.64
N TYR A 190 -14.27 -0.81 2.34
CA TYR A 190 -13.53 -0.41 1.16
C TYR A 190 -12.12 -1.01 1.12
N ALA A 191 -11.41 -1.03 2.24
CA ALA A 191 -10.06 -1.57 2.35
C ALA A 191 -10.02 -2.92 3.10
N VAL A 192 -11.02 -3.78 2.87
CA VAL A 192 -11.19 -5.07 3.56
C VAL A 192 -9.96 -5.99 3.51
N GLN A 193 -9.12 -5.88 2.48
CA GLN A 193 -7.89 -6.65 2.39
C GLN A 193 -6.91 -6.33 3.55
N ILE A 194 -6.88 -5.09 4.04
CA ILE A 194 -6.13 -4.71 5.25
C ILE A 194 -6.68 -5.43 6.47
N GLN A 195 -8.01 -5.59 6.56
CA GLN A 195 -8.64 -6.35 7.65
C GLN A 195 -8.31 -7.84 7.58
N CYS A 196 -8.19 -8.41 6.39
CA CYS A 196 -7.78 -9.80 6.21
C CYS A 196 -6.34 -10.03 6.71
N LEU A 197 -5.41 -9.11 6.40
CA LEU A 197 -4.06 -9.13 6.97
C LEU A 197 -4.07 -8.93 8.49
N GLY A 198 -4.85 -7.95 8.96
CA GLY A 198 -4.99 -7.64 10.38
C GLY A 198 -5.55 -8.81 11.19
N ALA A 199 -6.47 -9.58 10.62
CA ALA A 199 -7.04 -10.80 11.19
C ALA A 199 -6.00 -11.92 11.21
N ALA A 200 -5.31 -12.19 10.09
CA ALA A 200 -4.26 -13.21 10.04
C ALA A 200 -3.13 -12.94 11.06
N GLN A 201 -2.73 -11.67 11.22
CA GLN A 201 -1.78 -11.22 12.25
C GLN A 201 -2.26 -11.50 13.68
N ARG A 202 -3.57 -11.50 13.95
CA ARG A 202 -4.14 -11.62 15.29
C ARG A 202 -4.71 -13.01 15.58
N TRP A 203 -4.50 -13.94 14.66
CA TRP A 203 -5.03 -15.28 14.75
C TRP A 203 -4.05 -16.23 15.43
N LEU A 204 -4.57 -17.05 16.34
CA LEU A 204 -3.88 -18.21 16.90
C LEU A 204 -4.60 -19.48 16.44
N ASP A 205 -3.90 -20.32 15.67
CA ASP A 205 -4.36 -21.65 15.27
C ASP A 205 -3.43 -22.72 15.86
N GLU A 206 -3.87 -23.33 16.96
CA GLU A 206 -3.09 -24.37 17.66
C GLU A 206 -3.05 -25.70 16.88
N HIS A 207 -3.93 -25.89 15.89
CA HIS A 207 -3.98 -27.13 15.12
C HIS A 207 -2.83 -27.20 14.11
N ASP A 208 -2.46 -26.09 13.48
CA ASP A 208 -1.35 -26.00 12.54
C ASP A 208 -0.12 -25.24 13.07
N GLY A 209 -0.19 -24.75 14.31
CA GLY A 209 0.90 -24.08 15.00
C GLY A 209 1.07 -22.59 14.63
N TRP A 210 0.10 -21.99 13.95
CA TRP A 210 0.14 -20.56 13.65
C TRP A 210 -0.06 -19.68 14.89
N ASN A 211 0.94 -18.86 15.19
CA ASN A 211 0.85 -17.78 16.14
C ASN A 211 1.10 -16.44 15.41
N GLY A 212 0.03 -15.81 14.93
CA GLY A 212 0.11 -14.56 14.17
C GLY A 212 0.86 -13.45 14.91
N PRO A 213 0.57 -13.17 16.20
CA PRO A 213 1.27 -12.14 16.95
C PRO A 213 2.78 -12.38 17.07
N GLU A 214 3.20 -13.62 17.33
CA GLU A 214 4.61 -14.01 17.40
C GLU A 214 5.28 -13.90 16.03
N TYR A 215 4.64 -14.42 14.98
CA TYR A 215 5.14 -14.32 13.62
C TYR A 215 5.35 -12.85 13.21
N VAL A 216 4.38 -11.97 13.47
CA VAL A 216 4.52 -10.55 13.10
C VAL A 216 5.64 -9.86 13.86
N ARG A 217 5.85 -10.19 15.14
CA ARG A 217 6.96 -9.64 15.92
C ARG A 217 8.32 -10.10 15.41
N GLU A 218 8.46 -11.37 15.08
CA GLU A 218 9.78 -11.99 14.86
C GLU A 218 10.17 -12.11 13.39
N LYS A 219 9.18 -12.19 12.50
CA LYS A 219 9.34 -12.53 11.08
C LYS A 219 8.98 -11.39 10.14
N CYS A 220 8.40 -10.29 10.61
CA CYS A 220 8.01 -9.17 9.75
C CYS A 220 8.93 -7.95 9.91
N TRP A 221 9.40 -7.42 8.79
CA TRP A 221 10.09 -6.14 8.68
C TRP A 221 9.07 -5.05 8.37
N LEU A 222 8.56 -4.37 9.40
CA LEU A 222 7.43 -3.45 9.25
C LEU A 222 7.83 -2.00 9.49
N TYR A 223 7.33 -1.11 8.63
CA TYR A 223 7.48 0.33 8.78
C TYR A 223 6.18 1.00 9.21
N SER A 224 6.27 2.07 10.00
CA SER A 224 5.14 2.99 10.18
C SER A 224 4.78 3.61 8.83
N MET A 225 3.54 3.43 8.37
CA MET A 225 3.10 4.08 7.11
C MET A 225 3.17 5.60 7.24
N ILE A 226 2.91 6.13 8.43
CA ILE A 226 2.90 7.56 8.68
C ILE A 226 4.30 8.13 8.47
N ASP A 227 5.30 7.54 9.12
CA ASP A 227 6.66 8.06 9.10
C ASP A 227 7.42 7.74 7.79
N HIS A 228 7.10 6.62 7.14
CA HIS A 228 7.88 6.13 5.99
C HIS A 228 7.13 6.13 4.65
N ALA A 229 5.84 6.49 4.61
CA ALA A 229 5.06 6.63 3.37
C ALA A 229 4.28 7.96 3.26
N PHE A 230 3.94 8.58 4.39
CA PHE A 230 3.11 9.79 4.46
C PHE A 230 3.82 11.02 5.05
N VAL A 231 5.16 11.03 5.07
CA VAL A 231 5.96 12.16 5.57
C VAL A 231 5.61 13.50 4.90
N HIS A 232 5.29 13.48 3.61
CA HIS A 232 4.87 14.65 2.83
C HIS A 232 3.49 15.20 3.27
N GLU A 233 2.55 14.30 3.58
CA GLU A 233 1.24 14.69 4.11
C GLU A 233 1.41 15.28 5.52
N GLN A 234 2.17 14.63 6.41
CA GLN A 234 2.42 15.13 7.76
C GLN A 234 3.07 16.51 7.74
N SER A 235 4.07 16.71 6.88
CA SER A 235 4.85 17.95 6.81
C SER A 235 4.04 19.16 6.33
N THR A 236 2.87 18.92 5.75
CA THR A 236 1.98 19.96 5.21
C THR A 236 0.61 19.96 5.87
N ASN A 237 0.48 19.31 7.03
CA ASN A 237 -0.79 19.13 7.75
C ASN A 237 -1.90 18.59 6.82
N TRP A 238 -1.58 17.59 6.01
CA TRP A 238 -2.50 16.91 5.09
C TRP A 238 -3.12 17.85 4.04
N THR A 239 -2.43 18.94 3.70
CA THR A 239 -2.91 19.91 2.70
C THR A 239 -2.27 19.64 1.34
N SER A 240 -2.90 18.77 0.54
CA SER A 240 -2.42 18.38 -0.80
C SER A 240 -2.23 19.56 -1.77
N LYS A 241 -3.05 20.61 -1.68
CA LYS A 241 -2.86 21.84 -2.48
C LYS A 241 -1.53 22.54 -2.14
N ASN A 242 -1.23 22.68 -0.86
CA ASN A 242 0.02 23.28 -0.41
C ASN A 242 1.22 22.43 -0.87
N GLN A 243 1.12 21.10 -0.80
CA GLN A 243 2.16 20.21 -1.34
C GLN A 243 2.38 20.44 -2.83
N HIS A 244 1.31 20.57 -3.62
CA HIS A 244 1.41 20.82 -5.06
C HIS A 244 2.09 22.16 -5.36
N GLU A 245 1.73 23.23 -4.64
CA GLU A 245 2.34 24.55 -4.76
C GLU A 245 3.83 24.50 -4.39
N LEU A 246 4.18 23.91 -3.23
CA LEU A 246 5.56 23.76 -2.77
C LEU A 246 6.42 22.96 -3.74
N PHE A 247 5.91 21.84 -4.26
CA PHE A 247 6.66 21.02 -5.21
C PHE A 247 6.77 21.62 -6.61
N SER A 248 5.93 22.59 -6.95
CA SER A 248 6.02 23.33 -8.21
C SER A 248 7.00 24.51 -8.14
N LEU A 249 7.54 24.85 -6.97
CA LEU A 249 8.52 25.92 -6.85
C LEU A 249 9.82 25.54 -7.56
N HIS A 250 10.40 26.51 -8.28
CA HIS A 250 11.76 26.38 -8.78
C HIS A 250 12.77 26.41 -7.62
N LEU A 251 13.82 25.61 -7.76
CA LEU A 251 15.02 25.68 -6.94
C LEU A 251 15.64 27.09 -7.08
N PRO A 252 16.24 27.65 -6.02
CA PRO A 252 16.90 28.95 -6.09
C PRO A 252 18.01 28.94 -7.14
N GLY A 253 18.14 30.04 -7.89
CA GLY A 253 19.23 30.24 -8.83
C GLY A 253 20.58 30.41 -8.12
N PRO A 254 21.71 30.35 -8.86
CA PRO A 254 23.02 30.60 -8.29
C PRO A 254 23.11 31.97 -7.60
N GLY A 255 23.38 31.98 -6.29
CA GLY A 255 23.51 33.20 -5.49
C GLY A 255 22.19 33.78 -4.99
N GLU A 256 21.06 33.15 -5.27
CA GLU A 256 19.76 33.51 -4.70
C GLU A 256 19.58 32.87 -3.32
N GLU A 257 18.97 33.60 -2.39
CA GLU A 257 18.57 33.05 -1.09
C GLU A 257 17.25 32.28 -1.22
N GLU A 258 17.13 31.16 -0.50
CA GLU A 258 15.86 30.43 -0.43
C GLU A 258 14.77 31.27 0.27
N THR A 259 13.59 31.34 -0.34
CA THR A 259 12.37 31.76 0.36
C THR A 259 11.99 30.74 1.44
N ASP A 260 11.11 31.12 2.36
CA ASP A 260 10.67 30.19 3.43
C ASP A 260 9.89 29.00 2.86
N ASP A 261 9.12 29.20 1.80
CA ASP A 261 8.43 28.10 1.09
C ASP A 261 9.42 27.18 0.39
N GLN A 262 10.49 27.72 -0.22
CA GLN A 262 11.56 26.91 -0.80
C GLN A 262 12.29 26.09 0.27
N LYS A 263 12.60 26.66 1.44
CA LYS A 263 13.19 25.92 2.57
C LYS A 263 12.27 24.80 3.05
N LEU A 264 10.96 25.06 3.12
CA LEU A 264 9.98 24.05 3.50
C LEU A 264 9.91 22.93 2.45
N ALA A 265 9.80 23.27 1.16
CA ALA A 265 9.79 22.30 0.06
C ALA A 265 11.06 21.45 0.07
N ARG A 266 12.24 22.07 0.24
CA ARG A 266 13.53 21.36 0.38
C ARG A 266 13.50 20.38 1.54
N THR A 267 13.08 20.83 2.72
CA THR A 267 13.01 19.99 3.92
C THR A 267 12.12 18.77 3.70
N ILE A 268 10.98 18.93 3.01
CA ILE A 268 10.07 17.82 2.71
C ILE A 268 10.73 16.83 1.73
N VAL A 269 11.37 17.33 0.66
CA VAL A 269 12.05 16.49 -0.33
C VAL A 269 13.22 15.72 0.32
N GLU A 270 14.07 16.41 1.09
CA GLU A 270 15.20 15.79 1.80
C GLU A 270 14.72 14.67 2.74
N LYS A 271 13.64 14.91 3.52
CA LYS A 271 13.06 13.88 4.39
C LYS A 271 12.47 12.71 3.61
N ALA A 272 11.71 12.98 2.55
CA ALA A 272 11.13 11.92 1.72
C ALA A 272 12.20 11.04 1.06
N VAL A 273 13.27 11.65 0.55
CA VAL A 273 14.34 10.91 -0.13
C VAL A 273 15.27 10.23 0.88
N GLY A 274 15.68 10.93 1.93
CA GLY A 274 16.73 10.50 2.86
C GLY A 274 16.24 9.65 4.03
N GLU A 275 14.99 9.82 4.48
CA GLU A 275 14.51 9.27 5.75
C GLU A 275 13.24 8.39 5.61
N SER A 276 12.45 8.56 4.53
CA SER A 276 11.26 7.74 4.28
C SER A 276 11.54 6.57 3.34
N TRP A 277 10.71 5.53 3.36
CA TRP A 277 10.85 4.41 2.41
C TRP A 277 10.25 4.76 1.04
N CYS A 278 9.16 5.52 1.06
CA CYS A 278 8.44 5.93 -0.13
C CYS A 278 7.56 7.16 0.15
N MET A 279 6.88 7.65 -0.89
CA MET A 279 5.68 8.48 -0.77
C MET A 279 4.49 7.73 -1.37
N LYS A 280 3.43 7.57 -0.58
CA LYS A 280 2.15 7.04 -1.07
C LYS A 280 1.25 8.17 -1.54
N LEU A 281 1.07 8.26 -2.86
CA LEU A 281 0.08 9.18 -3.43
C LEU A 281 -1.31 8.56 -3.31
N GLY A 282 -2.13 9.14 -2.43
CA GLY A 282 -3.53 8.75 -2.25
C GLY A 282 -4.35 8.96 -3.52
N HIS A 283 -5.25 8.04 -3.81
CA HIS A 283 -6.30 8.15 -4.83
C HIS A 283 -7.56 7.47 -4.29
N GLY A 284 -8.73 7.74 -4.87
CA GLY A 284 -9.97 7.02 -4.51
C GLY A 284 -10.58 7.55 -3.20
N PHE A 285 -10.90 6.65 -2.27
CA PHE A 285 -11.66 6.98 -1.05
C PHE A 285 -11.00 8.10 -0.21
N SER A 286 -9.66 8.14 -0.15
CA SER A 286 -8.92 9.14 0.62
C SER A 286 -9.15 10.58 0.14
N ALA A 287 -9.30 10.79 -1.17
CA ALA A 287 -9.56 12.13 -1.71
C ALA A 287 -10.91 12.70 -1.25
N LYS A 288 -11.91 11.83 -1.14
CA LYS A 288 -13.23 12.22 -0.65
C LYS A 288 -13.26 12.46 0.85
N LEU A 289 -12.51 11.67 1.62
CA LEU A 289 -12.43 11.83 3.07
C LEU A 289 -11.92 13.22 3.50
N PHE A 290 -10.99 13.80 2.73
CA PHE A 290 -10.46 15.13 2.98
C PHE A 290 -11.16 16.25 2.18
N GLY A 291 -12.21 15.92 1.41
CA GLY A 291 -13.00 16.88 0.66
C GLY A 291 -12.25 17.66 -0.42
N ALA A 292 -11.06 17.19 -0.83
CA ALA A 292 -10.18 17.86 -1.78
C ALA A 292 -9.35 16.86 -2.60
N ASP A 293 -8.83 17.31 -3.74
CA ASP A 293 -7.90 16.50 -4.52
C ASP A 293 -6.64 16.19 -3.69
N THR A 294 -6.22 14.93 -3.71
CA THR A 294 -4.91 14.54 -3.19
C THR A 294 -3.79 15.05 -4.09
N LEU A 295 -2.54 15.06 -3.61
CA LEU A 295 -1.37 15.42 -4.43
C LEU A 295 -1.30 14.59 -5.71
N GLY A 296 -1.56 13.28 -5.62
CA GLY A 296 -1.60 12.39 -6.79
C GLY A 296 -2.67 12.77 -7.81
N MET A 297 -3.82 13.28 -7.36
CA MET A 297 -4.87 13.79 -8.26
C MET A 297 -4.50 15.14 -8.86
N LEU A 298 -3.91 16.04 -8.08
CA LEU A 298 -3.44 17.35 -8.56
C LEU A 298 -2.39 17.18 -9.67
N TRP A 299 -1.41 16.27 -9.49
CA TRP A 299 -0.43 15.96 -10.52
C TRP A 299 -1.02 15.33 -11.78
N ARG A 300 -2.16 14.61 -11.68
CA ARG A 300 -2.89 14.14 -12.88
C ARG A 300 -3.64 15.27 -13.58
N LYS A 301 -4.21 16.22 -12.83
CA LYS A 301 -4.92 17.39 -13.39
C LYS A 301 -3.97 18.41 -13.99
N HIS A 302 -2.75 18.50 -13.47
CA HIS A 302 -1.69 19.40 -13.90
C HIS A 302 -0.50 18.60 -14.41
N ASP A 303 -0.68 17.90 -15.53
CA ASP A 303 0.34 17.01 -16.09
C ASP A 303 1.66 17.76 -16.34
N GLY A 304 2.77 17.14 -15.94
CA GLY A 304 4.12 17.69 -16.07
C GLY A 304 4.65 18.36 -14.81
N THR A 305 3.78 18.93 -13.96
CA THR A 305 4.20 19.63 -12.72
C THR A 305 4.89 18.71 -11.70
N ASP A 306 4.68 17.40 -11.81
CA ASP A 306 5.31 16.39 -10.96
C ASP A 306 6.75 16.07 -11.36
N CYS A 307 7.25 16.62 -12.46
CA CYS A 307 8.54 16.25 -13.05
C CYS A 307 9.28 17.41 -13.75
N GLU A 308 8.85 18.65 -13.53
CA GLU A 308 9.45 19.82 -14.17
C GLU A 308 10.90 20.02 -13.70
N GLU A 309 11.83 20.14 -14.65
CA GLU A 309 13.25 20.31 -14.34
C GLU A 309 13.49 21.59 -13.56
N GLY A 310 14.36 21.52 -12.56
CA GLY A 310 14.66 22.65 -11.69
C GLY A 310 13.57 22.99 -10.68
N THR A 311 12.58 22.12 -10.47
CA THR A 311 11.60 22.23 -9.38
C THR A 311 11.82 21.17 -8.29
N TYR A 312 11.19 21.33 -7.13
CA TYR A 312 11.22 20.31 -6.07
C TYR A 312 10.52 19.00 -6.48
N GLY A 313 9.45 19.07 -7.28
CA GLY A 313 8.82 17.91 -7.90
C GLY A 313 9.77 17.19 -8.87
N GLY A 314 10.48 17.95 -9.70
CA GLY A 314 11.56 17.43 -10.56
C GLY A 314 12.67 16.75 -9.75
N TRP A 315 13.07 17.33 -8.62
CA TRP A 315 14.06 16.74 -7.72
C TRP A 315 13.60 15.40 -7.15
N LEU A 316 12.34 15.28 -6.68
CA LEU A 316 11.80 13.98 -6.23
C LEU A 316 11.91 12.92 -7.34
N ARG A 317 11.55 13.25 -8.58
CA ARG A 317 11.63 12.33 -9.73
C ARG A 317 13.05 11.91 -10.06
N TRP A 318 13.98 12.85 -10.00
CA TRP A 318 15.39 12.56 -10.17
C TRP A 318 15.90 11.63 -9.06
N ALA A 319 15.54 11.91 -7.81
CA ALA A 319 15.97 11.13 -6.65
C ALA A 319 15.47 9.69 -6.66
N GLU A 320 14.25 9.41 -7.17
CA GLU A 320 13.73 8.04 -7.29
C GLU A 320 14.68 7.12 -8.06
N VAL A 321 15.42 7.65 -9.03
CA VAL A 321 16.31 6.87 -9.91
C VAL A 321 17.78 6.96 -9.49
N HIS A 322 18.20 8.12 -9.00
CA HIS A 322 19.62 8.44 -8.84
C HIS A 322 20.11 8.42 -7.40
N CYS A 323 19.22 8.47 -6.41
CA CYS A 323 19.60 8.45 -5.00
C CYS A 323 19.46 7.05 -4.40
N ARG A 324 20.37 6.74 -3.49
CA ARG A 324 20.29 5.62 -2.55
C ARG A 324 20.51 6.19 -1.16
N GLN A 325 19.73 5.72 -0.19
CA GLN A 325 19.87 6.14 1.20
C GLN A 325 21.19 5.61 1.78
N ASP A 326 21.92 6.47 2.51
CA ASP A 326 23.15 6.07 3.20
C ASP A 326 22.88 5.08 4.34
N SER A 327 21.68 5.13 4.91
CA SER A 327 21.23 4.23 5.95
C SER A 327 19.79 3.79 5.70
N VAL A 328 19.53 2.49 5.81
CA VAL A 328 18.18 1.96 5.66
C VAL A 328 17.36 2.21 6.94
N PRO A 329 16.12 2.70 6.85
CA PRO A 329 15.27 2.85 8.02
C PRO A 329 15.11 1.54 8.80
N LYS A 330 15.13 1.64 10.12
CA LYS A 330 14.93 0.48 11.01
C LYS A 330 13.46 0.06 11.00
N PRO A 331 13.16 -1.24 11.11
CA PRO A 331 11.79 -1.69 11.27
C PRO A 331 11.26 -1.26 12.65
N LEU A 332 9.94 -1.26 12.80
CA LEU A 332 9.26 -1.05 14.07
C LEU A 332 9.68 -2.12 15.08
N ASP A 333 9.88 -1.68 16.33
CA ASP A 333 9.99 -2.58 17.47
C ASP A 333 8.57 -2.91 17.95
N ILE A 334 8.18 -4.18 17.83
CA ILE A 334 6.82 -4.65 18.09
C ILE A 334 6.81 -5.35 19.43
N SER A 335 6.19 -4.71 20.42
CA SER A 335 5.95 -5.35 21.72
C SER A 335 5.01 -6.56 21.57
N PRO A 336 5.17 -7.61 22.39
CA PRO A 336 4.24 -8.73 22.42
C PRO A 336 2.78 -8.26 22.59
N PHE A 337 1.86 -8.89 21.86
CA PHE A 337 0.42 -8.63 21.97
C PHE A 337 -0.36 -9.94 21.89
N GLU A 338 -1.53 -9.96 22.52
CA GLU A 338 -2.38 -11.15 22.57
C GLU A 338 -3.15 -11.33 21.25
N PRO A 339 -3.38 -12.58 20.80
CA PRO A 339 -4.28 -12.85 19.69
C PRO A 339 -5.71 -12.47 20.06
N THR A 340 -6.43 -11.85 19.12
CA THR A 340 -7.85 -11.50 19.31
C THR A 340 -8.81 -12.56 18.76
N MET A 341 -8.28 -13.58 18.07
CA MET A 341 -9.03 -14.77 17.65
C MET A 341 -8.22 -16.04 17.89
N LYS A 342 -8.91 -17.10 18.32
CA LYS A 342 -8.33 -18.44 18.53
C LYS A 342 -9.22 -19.49 17.87
N GLY A 343 -8.64 -20.35 17.05
CA GLY A 343 -9.36 -21.45 16.41
C GLY A 343 -8.71 -21.88 15.10
N LYS A 344 -9.27 -22.93 14.50
CA LYS A 344 -8.82 -23.44 13.21
C LYS A 344 -9.12 -22.42 12.09
N LEU A 345 -8.10 -22.02 11.34
CA LEU A 345 -8.22 -21.11 10.20
C LEU A 345 -8.03 -21.81 8.85
N LEU A 346 -7.02 -22.67 8.72
CA LEU A 346 -6.72 -23.41 7.48
C LEU A 346 -7.15 -24.88 7.54
#